data_AF-A0A496W4W2-F1
#
_entry.id   AF-A0A496W4W2-F1
#
_cell.length_a   1.000
_cell.length_b   1.000
_cell.length_c   1.000
_cell.angle_alpha   90.00
_cell.angle_beta   90.00
_cell.angle_gamma   90.00
#
_symmetry.space_group_name_H-M   'P 1'
#
loop_
_entity.id
_entity.type
_entity.pdbx_description
1 polymer ?
#
loop_
_entity_poly.entity_id
_entity_poly.type
_entity_poly.pdbx_seq_one_letter_code
_entity_poly.pdbx_strand_id
1 'polypeptide(L)'
;MSELIKRENEVLKEMGSINHSIVQAKITGMLLNDERFTPAVELSLDISQIDISQFGLKAKEELKPDVCLYQGRRQLSSPDDVLKMTEMPLLAIEVLSPKQTIDDILAKFKAYFALGIKSCWLVTPAIRAIAIYSQPSNFKTFGMNDTEVIDEIMDIRLPIQKVFGW
;
A
#
# COMPACT_ATOMS: atom_id res chain seq x y z
N MET A 1 -5.73 -7.17 31.21
CA MET A 1 -4.30 -6.80 31.06
C MET A 1 -3.70 -7.27 29.73
N SER A 2 -4.17 -8.38 29.14
CA SER A 2 -3.65 -8.91 27.86
C SER A 2 -4.10 -8.17 26.59
N GLU A 3 -5.28 -7.54 26.58
CA GLU A 3 -5.80 -6.81 25.39
C GLU A 3 -5.21 -5.42 25.23
N LEU A 4 -5.01 -4.65 26.31
CA LEU A 4 -4.36 -3.33 26.22
C LEU A 4 -2.95 -3.45 25.65
N ILE A 5 -2.16 -4.41 26.15
CA ILE A 5 -0.78 -4.65 25.67
C ILE A 5 -0.78 -5.09 24.20
N LYS A 6 -1.77 -5.88 23.75
CA LYS A 6 -1.90 -6.26 22.34
C LYS A 6 -2.20 -5.05 21.46
N ARG A 7 -3.15 -4.22 21.88
CA ARG A 7 -3.55 -3.01 21.15
C ARG A 7 -2.40 -1.99 21.10
N GLU A 8 -1.67 -1.81 22.20
CA GLU A 8 -0.47 -0.96 22.24
C GLU A 8 0.62 -1.48 21.28
N ASN A 9 0.84 -2.79 21.21
CA ASN A 9 1.81 -3.38 20.29
C ASN A 9 1.40 -3.25 18.81
N GLU A 10 0.10 -3.37 18.50
CA GLU A 10 -0.42 -3.14 17.14
C GLU A 10 -0.27 -1.67 16.75
N VAL A 11 -0.63 -0.74 17.65
CA VAL A 11 -0.42 0.72 17.44
C VAL A 11 1.06 1.04 17.28
N LEU A 12 1.95 0.41 18.04
CA LEU A 12 3.40 0.61 17.92
C LEU A 12 3.97 0.08 16.59
N LYS A 13 3.36 -0.95 15.98
CA LYS A 13 3.74 -1.45 14.65
C LYS A 13 3.29 -0.51 13.52
N GLU A 14 2.16 0.18 13.70
CA GLU A 14 1.60 1.13 12.73
C GLU A 14 2.19 2.55 12.81
N MET A 15 3.08 2.84 13.77
CA MET A 15 3.67 4.18 13.87
C MET A 15 4.54 4.52 12.65
N GLY A 16 4.03 5.43 11.82
CA GLY A 16 4.78 6.07 10.75
C GLY A 16 6.07 6.74 11.26
N SER A 17 7.08 6.78 10.40
CA SER A 17 8.34 7.50 10.65
C SER A 17 8.50 8.64 9.66
N ILE A 18 9.41 9.58 9.92
CA ILE A 18 9.63 10.71 8.99
C ILE A 18 9.94 10.24 7.56
N ASN A 19 10.72 9.16 7.40
CA ASN A 19 11.03 8.60 6.09
C ASN A 19 9.81 7.96 5.43
N HIS A 20 9.01 7.22 6.22
CA HIS A 20 7.75 6.63 5.76
C HIS A 20 6.80 7.73 5.26
N SER A 21 6.53 8.73 6.08
CA SER A 21 5.58 9.80 5.77
C SER A 21 6.01 10.65 4.57
N ILE A 22 7.29 11.00 4.47
CA ILE A 22 7.81 11.77 3.31
C ILE A 22 7.70 10.95 2.02
N VAL A 23 8.06 9.67 2.05
CA VAL A 23 8.03 8.81 0.86
C VAL A 23 6.59 8.54 0.42
N GLN A 24 5.68 8.24 1.36
CA GLN A 24 4.24 8.09 1.11
C GLN A 24 3.69 9.36 0.44
N ALA A 25 3.96 10.55 1.01
CA ALA A 25 3.49 11.82 0.47
C ALA A 25 4.03 12.09 -0.96
N LYS A 26 5.31 11.80 -1.21
CA LYS A 26 5.92 11.97 -2.54
C LYS A 26 5.31 11.05 -3.58
N ILE A 27 5.13 9.78 -3.25
CA ILE A 27 4.49 8.80 -4.14
C ILE A 27 3.06 9.24 -4.45
N THR A 28 2.26 9.55 -3.43
CA THR A 28 0.88 10.04 -3.62
C THR A 28 0.85 11.30 -4.48
N GLY A 29 1.71 12.28 -4.19
CA GLY A 29 1.80 13.53 -4.96
C GLY A 29 2.14 13.33 -6.43
N MET A 30 3.00 12.36 -6.75
CA MET A 30 3.29 12.01 -8.14
C MET A 30 2.11 11.30 -8.80
N LEU A 31 1.47 10.35 -8.11
CA LEU A 31 0.33 9.60 -8.63
C LEU A 31 -0.92 10.48 -8.82
N LEU A 32 -1.08 11.56 -8.06
CA LEU A 32 -2.17 12.54 -8.24
C LEU A 32 -2.15 13.24 -9.61
N ASN A 33 -1.00 13.24 -10.30
CA ASN A 33 -0.90 13.85 -11.64
C ASN A 33 -1.36 12.91 -12.77
N ASP A 34 -1.64 11.64 -12.47
CA ASP A 34 -2.14 10.68 -13.45
C ASP A 34 -3.66 10.65 -13.43
N GLU A 35 -4.29 11.34 -14.38
CA GLU A 35 -5.75 11.47 -14.46
C GLU A 35 -6.49 10.15 -14.73
N ARG A 36 -5.77 9.07 -15.06
CA ARG A 36 -6.34 7.72 -15.22
C ARG A 36 -6.75 7.12 -13.88
N PHE A 37 -6.26 7.66 -12.76
CA PHE A 37 -6.46 7.08 -11.44
C PHE A 37 -6.92 8.11 -10.39
N THR A 38 -7.51 7.60 -9.32
CA THR A 38 -7.73 8.32 -8.08
C THR A 38 -6.91 7.66 -6.97
N PRO A 39 -5.85 8.32 -6.48
CA PRO A 39 -5.13 7.89 -5.29
C PRO A 39 -5.95 8.12 -4.03
N ALA A 40 -5.96 7.14 -3.12
CA ALA A 40 -6.47 7.26 -1.77
C ALA A 40 -5.40 6.80 -0.79
N VAL A 41 -5.24 7.55 0.30
CA VAL A 41 -4.29 7.22 1.38
C VAL A 41 -5.05 6.67 2.56
N GLU A 42 -4.47 5.68 3.24
CA GLU A 42 -4.97 5.21 4.53
C GLU A 42 -6.45 4.77 4.52
N LEU A 43 -6.94 4.28 3.38
CA LEU A 43 -8.34 3.92 3.16
C LEU A 43 -8.61 2.47 3.56
N SER A 44 -9.60 2.24 4.42
CA SER A 44 -9.99 0.89 4.82
C SER A 44 -10.68 0.15 3.67
N LEU A 45 -10.19 -1.06 3.38
CA LEU A 45 -10.77 -2.01 2.43
C LEU A 45 -11.56 -3.07 3.21
N ASP A 46 -12.82 -3.29 2.85
CA ASP A 46 -13.65 -4.33 3.45
C ASP A 46 -13.23 -5.72 2.94
N ILE A 47 -12.72 -6.55 3.85
CA ILE A 47 -12.26 -7.91 3.54
C ILE A 47 -13.13 -8.99 4.18
N SER A 48 -14.30 -8.62 4.72
CA SER A 48 -15.21 -9.55 5.40
C SER A 48 -15.66 -10.73 4.53
N GLN A 49 -15.53 -10.60 3.22
CA GLN A 49 -15.89 -11.62 2.22
C GLN A 49 -14.86 -12.75 2.09
N ILE A 50 -13.67 -12.63 2.69
CA ILE A 50 -12.61 -13.64 2.58
C ILE A 50 -12.01 -14.00 3.94
N ASP A 51 -11.63 -15.27 4.12
CA ASP A 51 -10.85 -15.67 5.29
C ASP A 51 -9.36 -15.38 5.04
N ILE A 52 -8.87 -14.26 5.58
CA ILE A 52 -7.45 -13.88 5.47
C ILE A 52 -6.54 -14.56 6.50
N SER A 53 -7.11 -15.33 7.45
CA SER A 53 -6.30 -16.03 8.46
C SER A 53 -5.35 -17.05 7.81
N GLN A 54 -5.72 -17.58 6.64
CA GLN A 54 -4.88 -18.44 5.80
C GLN A 54 -3.56 -17.77 5.36
N PHE A 55 -3.49 -16.43 5.38
CA PHE A 55 -2.29 -15.66 5.04
C PHE A 55 -1.47 -15.25 6.27
N GLY A 56 -1.85 -15.70 7.47
CA GLY A 56 -1.18 -15.34 8.73
C GLY A 56 -1.53 -13.95 9.25
N LEU A 57 -2.54 -13.30 8.66
CA LEU A 57 -3.02 -12.00 9.10
C LEU A 57 -4.04 -12.16 10.24
N LYS A 58 -3.97 -11.25 11.21
CA LYS A 58 -4.90 -11.20 12.36
C LYS A 58 -6.13 -10.33 12.10
N ALA A 59 -6.04 -9.41 11.14
CA ALA A 59 -7.17 -8.60 10.73
C ALA A 59 -8.32 -9.51 10.29
N LYS A 60 -9.56 -9.09 10.54
CA LYS A 60 -10.75 -9.86 10.18
C LYS A 60 -11.71 -9.13 9.26
N GLU A 61 -11.73 -7.81 9.36
CA GLU A 61 -12.75 -7.00 8.68
C GLU A 61 -12.18 -5.99 7.71
N GLU A 62 -10.94 -5.53 7.94
CA GLU A 62 -10.34 -4.53 7.07
C GLU A 62 -8.84 -4.73 6.85
N LEU A 63 -8.39 -4.29 5.68
CA LEU A 63 -6.98 -4.00 5.41
C LEU A 63 -6.87 -2.56 4.96
N LYS A 64 -5.74 -1.94 5.30
CA LYS A 64 -5.49 -0.53 5.02
C LYS A 64 -4.11 -0.38 4.38
N PRO A 65 -4.05 -0.25 3.05
CA PRO A 65 -2.80 0.12 2.38
C PRO A 65 -2.45 1.59 2.66
N ASP A 66 -1.16 1.90 2.69
CA ASP A 66 -0.69 3.29 2.87
C ASP A 66 -1.18 4.17 1.71
N VAL A 67 -1.14 3.63 0.49
CA VAL A 67 -1.70 4.27 -0.71
C VAL A 67 -2.36 3.20 -1.58
N CYS A 68 -3.50 3.50 -2.17
CA CYS A 68 -4.12 2.66 -3.19
C CYS A 68 -4.67 3.49 -4.35
N LEU A 69 -4.80 2.86 -5.53
CA LEU A 69 -5.32 3.53 -6.73
C LEU A 69 -6.59 2.86 -7.22
N TYR A 70 -7.61 3.68 -7.48
CA TYR A 70 -8.80 3.29 -8.22
C TYR A 70 -8.75 3.82 -9.65
N GLN A 71 -9.42 3.13 -10.57
CA GLN A 71 -9.55 3.59 -11.94
C GLN A 71 -10.48 4.81 -12.05
N GLY A 72 -10.11 5.73 -12.94
CA GLY A 72 -10.85 6.94 -13.24
C GLY A 72 -10.82 7.97 -12.11
N ARG A 73 -11.60 9.03 -12.29
CA ARG A 73 -11.82 10.07 -11.27
C ARG A 73 -12.99 9.67 -10.38
N ARG A 74 -12.76 9.57 -9.07
CA ARG A 74 -13.83 9.45 -8.08
C ARG A 74 -14.21 10.82 -7.53
N GLN A 75 -15.49 11.01 -7.29
CA GLN A 75 -16.01 12.19 -6.61
C GLN A 75 -16.14 11.90 -5.12
N LEU A 76 -16.18 12.97 -4.32
CA LEU A 76 -16.44 12.86 -2.89
C LEU A 76 -17.85 12.26 -2.67
N SER A 77 -17.94 11.31 -1.75
CA SER A 77 -19.20 10.81 -1.22
C SER A 77 -19.98 11.96 -0.58
N SER A 78 -21.27 12.10 -0.89
CA SER A 78 -22.15 13.08 -0.26
C SER A 78 -23.59 12.56 -0.25
N PRO A 79 -24.36 12.72 0.85
CA PRO A 79 -23.98 13.34 2.13
C PRO A 79 -23.17 12.40 3.06
N ASP A 80 -23.24 11.09 2.84
CA ASP A 80 -22.63 10.08 3.70
C ASP A 80 -21.32 9.57 3.10
N ASP A 81 -20.30 9.45 3.94
CA ASP A 81 -18.97 8.99 3.55
C ASP A 81 -18.83 7.46 3.58
N VAL A 82 -17.90 6.92 2.79
CA VAL A 82 -17.62 5.48 2.74
C VAL A 82 -16.48 5.15 3.70
N LEU A 83 -16.81 4.56 4.83
CA LEU A 83 -15.84 4.22 5.88
C LEU A 83 -14.99 2.98 5.56
N LYS A 84 -15.56 2.01 4.82
CA LYS A 84 -14.87 0.79 4.35
C LYS A 84 -15.27 0.52 2.90
N MET A 85 -14.27 0.47 2.02
CA MET A 85 -14.48 0.25 0.59
C MET A 85 -14.69 -1.23 0.29
N THR A 86 -15.82 -1.56 -0.32
CA THR A 86 -16.11 -2.92 -0.82
C THR A 86 -15.54 -3.17 -2.20
N GLU A 87 -15.42 -2.11 -3.02
CA GLU A 87 -14.71 -2.17 -4.29
C GLU A 87 -13.21 -2.17 -4.02
N MET A 88 -12.48 -3.14 -4.58
CA MET A 88 -11.04 -3.25 -4.39
C MET A 88 -10.27 -2.32 -5.36
N PRO A 89 -9.18 -1.68 -4.90
CA PRO A 89 -8.34 -0.87 -5.77
C PRO A 89 -7.61 -1.74 -6.80
N LEU A 90 -7.08 -1.11 -7.85
CA LEU A 90 -6.24 -1.80 -8.83
C LEU A 90 -4.81 -2.00 -8.32
N LEU A 91 -4.31 -1.05 -7.54
CA LEU A 91 -2.96 -1.04 -6.96
C LEU A 91 -3.02 -0.76 -5.45
N ALA A 92 -2.22 -1.50 -4.69
CA ALA A 92 -1.92 -1.21 -3.29
C ALA A 92 -0.40 -0.96 -3.09
N ILE A 93 -0.05 0.03 -2.29
CA ILE A 93 1.32 0.42 -1.98
C ILE A 93 1.49 0.37 -0.47
N GLU A 94 2.53 -0.32 -0.01
CA GLU A 94 2.95 -0.38 1.38
C GLU A 94 4.35 0.19 1.50
N VAL A 95 4.49 1.23 2.32
CA VAL A 95 5.77 1.83 2.66
C VAL A 95 6.24 1.22 3.96
N LEU A 96 7.39 0.56 3.95
CA LEU A 96 7.90 -0.13 5.12
C LEU A 96 8.19 0.87 6.25
N SER A 97 7.46 0.76 7.36
CA SER A 97 7.72 1.50 8.58
C SER A 97 8.85 0.84 9.40
N PRO A 98 9.53 1.55 10.32
CA PRO A 98 10.70 1.00 11.03
C PRO A 98 10.42 -0.24 11.90
N LYS A 99 9.16 -0.45 12.32
CA LYS A 99 8.76 -1.55 13.22
C LYS A 99 7.94 -2.63 12.52
N GLN A 100 7.54 -2.39 11.27
CA GLN A 100 6.86 -3.36 10.44
C GLN A 100 7.89 -4.29 9.82
N THR A 101 7.57 -5.58 9.74
CA THR A 101 8.43 -6.54 9.05
C THR A 101 8.03 -6.64 7.58
N ILE A 102 8.97 -7.06 6.73
CA ILE A 102 8.65 -7.37 5.33
C ILE A 102 7.61 -8.50 5.26
N ASP A 103 7.70 -9.51 6.13
CA ASP A 103 6.74 -10.61 6.20
C ASP A 103 5.31 -10.14 6.51
N ASP A 104 5.15 -9.12 7.39
CA ASP A 104 3.85 -8.49 7.64
C ASP A 104 3.25 -7.91 6.35
N ILE A 105 4.06 -7.25 5.51
CA ILE A 105 3.62 -6.70 4.21
C ILE A 105 3.34 -7.80 3.19
N LEU A 106 4.21 -8.80 3.09
CA LEU A 106 4.03 -9.91 2.15
C LEU A 106 2.77 -10.72 2.46
N ALA A 107 2.40 -10.83 3.74
CA ALA A 107 1.12 -11.40 4.15
C ALA A 107 -0.07 -10.56 3.63
N LYS A 108 0.00 -9.23 3.74
CA LYS A 108 -1.00 -8.32 3.14
C LYS A 108 -1.07 -8.50 1.62
N PHE A 109 0.06 -8.62 0.92
CA PHE A 109 0.07 -8.81 -0.54
C PHE A 109 -0.65 -10.08 -0.96
N LYS A 110 -0.47 -11.19 -0.24
CA LYS A 110 -1.23 -12.42 -0.52
C LYS A 110 -2.75 -12.18 -0.43
N ALA A 111 -3.19 -11.46 0.60
CA ALA A 111 -4.59 -11.09 0.73
C ALA A 111 -5.06 -10.13 -0.38
N TYR A 112 -4.27 -9.11 -0.72
CA TYR A 112 -4.56 -8.18 -1.81
C TYR A 112 -4.73 -8.88 -3.15
N PHE A 113 -3.82 -9.79 -3.50
CA PHE A 113 -3.95 -10.57 -4.73
C PHE A 113 -5.15 -11.52 -4.70
N ALA A 114 -5.47 -12.12 -3.55
CA ALA A 114 -6.68 -12.95 -3.38
C ALA A 114 -7.97 -12.12 -3.53
N LEU A 115 -7.93 -10.84 -3.18
CA LEU A 115 -9.01 -9.86 -3.38
C LEU A 115 -9.06 -9.29 -4.81
N GLY A 116 -8.14 -9.70 -5.68
CA GLY A 116 -8.12 -9.31 -7.09
C GLY A 116 -7.39 -8.01 -7.41
N ILE A 117 -6.68 -7.41 -6.45
CA ILE A 117 -5.76 -6.28 -6.66
C ILE A 117 -4.68 -6.72 -7.66
N LYS A 118 -4.37 -5.87 -8.65
CA LYS A 118 -3.56 -6.25 -9.83
C LYS A 118 -2.07 -6.06 -9.64
N SER A 119 -1.68 -5.09 -8.82
CA SER A 119 -0.28 -4.79 -8.54
C SER A 119 -0.10 -4.42 -7.07
N CYS A 120 1.06 -4.73 -6.51
CA CYS A 120 1.42 -4.38 -5.14
C CYS A 120 2.86 -3.82 -5.08
N TRP A 121 3.06 -2.67 -4.44
CA TRP A 121 4.37 -2.05 -4.31
C TRP A 121 4.87 -2.13 -2.87
N LEU A 122 6.03 -2.76 -2.66
CA LEU A 122 6.77 -2.71 -1.39
C LEU A 122 7.84 -1.64 -1.51
N VAL A 123 7.64 -0.52 -0.81
CA VAL A 123 8.57 0.61 -0.79
C VAL A 123 9.41 0.52 0.47
N THR A 124 10.74 0.51 0.33
CA THR A 124 11.67 0.38 1.46
C THR A 124 12.54 1.64 1.59
N PRO A 125 12.12 2.65 2.38
CA PRO A 125 12.85 3.91 2.48
C PRO A 125 14.30 3.77 2.95
N ALA A 126 14.58 2.84 3.88
CA ALA A 126 15.90 2.65 4.48
C ALA A 126 17.00 2.34 3.46
N ILE A 127 16.66 1.65 2.37
CA ILE A 127 17.59 1.30 1.29
C ILE A 127 17.24 1.97 -0.04
N ARG A 128 16.24 2.87 -0.05
CA ARG A 128 15.78 3.61 -1.23
C ARG A 128 15.48 2.68 -2.41
N ALA A 129 14.65 1.67 -2.16
CA ALA A 129 14.26 0.67 -3.14
C ALA A 129 12.74 0.49 -3.18
N ILE A 130 12.24 0.10 -4.34
CA ILE A 130 10.83 -0.28 -4.56
C ILE A 130 10.81 -1.64 -5.25
N ALA A 131 10.04 -2.58 -4.69
CA ALA A 131 9.72 -3.84 -5.34
C ALA A 131 8.27 -3.82 -5.82
N ILE A 132 8.04 -4.06 -7.11
CA ILE A 132 6.71 -4.12 -7.72
C ILE A 132 6.36 -5.58 -7.98
N TYR A 133 5.27 -6.03 -7.38
CA TYR A 133 4.72 -7.37 -7.49
C TYR A 133 3.55 -7.34 -8.46
N SER A 134 3.58 -8.20 -9.48
CA SER A 134 2.42 -8.50 -10.32
C SER A 134 1.63 -9.71 -9.81
N GLN A 135 2.30 -10.55 -9.00
CA GLN A 135 1.76 -11.72 -8.31
C GLN A 135 2.59 -11.98 -7.05
N PRO A 136 2.12 -12.76 -6.05
CA PRO A 136 2.84 -12.97 -4.80
C PRO A 136 4.29 -13.45 -4.94
N SER A 137 4.60 -14.20 -6.00
CA SER A 137 5.93 -14.79 -6.28
C SER A 137 6.66 -14.13 -7.46
N ASN A 138 6.10 -13.08 -8.06
CA ASN A 138 6.69 -12.43 -9.23
C ASN A 138 6.82 -10.92 -9.01
N PHE A 139 8.06 -10.45 -8.88
CA PHE A 139 8.35 -9.04 -8.66
C PHE A 139 9.62 -8.58 -9.36
N LYS A 140 9.70 -7.26 -9.57
CA LYS A 140 10.89 -6.56 -10.04
C LYS A 140 11.29 -5.49 -9.04
N THR A 141 12.59 -5.36 -8.79
CA THR A 141 13.14 -4.37 -7.86
C THR A 141 13.77 -3.22 -8.61
N PHE A 142 13.59 -2.02 -8.09
CA PHE A 142 14.18 -0.79 -8.56
C PHE A 142 14.91 -0.11 -7.41
N GLY A 143 16.07 0.46 -7.68
CA GLY A 143 16.88 1.20 -6.72
C GLY A 143 17.45 2.49 -7.32
N MET A 144 18.26 3.20 -6.54
CA MET A 144 18.79 4.52 -6.94
C MET A 144 19.66 4.53 -8.22
N ASN A 145 20.10 3.37 -8.70
CA ASN A 145 20.84 3.23 -9.96
C ASN A 145 19.91 3.19 -11.20
N ASP A 146 18.61 2.94 -11.00
CA ASP A 146 17.61 3.00 -12.05
C ASP A 146 17.16 4.44 -12.29
N THR A 147 16.65 4.74 -13.49
CA THR A 147 16.11 6.08 -13.82
C THR A 147 14.66 6.22 -13.37
N GLU A 148 13.88 5.15 -13.46
CA GLU A 148 12.46 5.13 -13.12
C GLU A 148 12.05 3.78 -12.54
N VAL A 149 11.03 3.84 -11.69
CA VAL A 149 10.23 2.70 -11.24
C VAL A 149 9.14 2.47 -12.28
N ILE A 150 8.99 1.23 -12.75
CA ILE A 150 8.04 0.87 -13.80
C ILE A 150 7.10 -0.21 -13.27
N ASP A 151 5.81 0.10 -13.19
CA ASP A 151 4.73 -0.87 -13.04
C ASP A 151 4.12 -1.15 -14.41
N GLU A 152 4.44 -2.30 -14.98
CA GLU A 152 3.96 -2.71 -16.31
C GLU A 152 2.47 -3.08 -16.30
N ILE A 153 1.91 -3.49 -15.15
CA ILE A 153 0.49 -3.87 -15.03
C ILE A 153 -0.38 -2.62 -15.03
N MET A 154 0.07 -1.59 -14.32
CA MET A 154 -0.64 -0.33 -14.18
C MET A 154 -0.24 0.71 -15.23
N ASP A 155 0.81 0.43 -16.02
CA ASP A 155 1.46 1.38 -16.93
C ASP A 155 1.85 2.69 -16.22
N ILE A 156 2.43 2.56 -15.03
CA ILE A 156 2.89 3.68 -14.20
C ILE A 156 4.41 3.76 -14.26
N ARG A 157 4.94 4.96 -14.46
CA ARG A 157 6.38 5.26 -14.44
C ARG A 157 6.65 6.43 -13.52
N LEU A 158 7.48 6.22 -12.50
CA LEU A 158 7.88 7.28 -11.56
C LEU A 158 9.40 7.42 -11.51
N PRO A 159 9.96 8.64 -11.62
CA PRO A 159 11.40 8.84 -11.46
C PRO A 159 11.81 8.52 -10.01
N ILE A 160 12.64 7.49 -9.82
CA ILE A 160 12.97 6.98 -8.48
C ILE A 160 13.71 8.02 -7.64
N GLN A 161 14.47 8.90 -8.28
CA GLN A 161 15.15 10.03 -7.64
C GLN A 161 14.16 11.04 -7.06
N LYS A 162 12.94 11.18 -7.59
CA LYS A 162 11.93 12.05 -6.96
C LYS A 162 11.22 11.37 -5.80
N VAL A 163 11.15 10.04 -5.78
CA VAL A 163 10.63 9.28 -4.63
C VAL A 163 11.52 9.48 -3.41
N PHE A 164 12.84 9.34 -3.57
CA PHE A 164 13.80 9.32 -2.46
C PHE A 164 14.75 10.52 -2.36
N GLY A 165 14.80 11.39 -3.37
CA GLY A 165 15.65 12.59 -3.40
C GLY A 165 15.12 13.70 -2.50
N TRP A 166 16.00 14.62 -2.12
CA TRP A 166 15.73 15.71 -1.17
C TRP A 166 15.49 17.01 -1.92
#